data_AF-A0A9E2VI18-F1
#
_entry.id   AF-A0A9E2VI18-F1
#
_cell.length_a   1.000
_cell.length_b   1.000
_cell.length_c   1.000
_cell.angle_alpha   90.00
_cell.angle_beta   90.00
_cell.angle_gamma   90.00
#
_symmetry.space_group_name_H-M   'P 1'
#
loop_
_entity.id
_entity.type
_entity.pdbx_description
1 polymer ?
#
loop_
_entity_poly.entity_id
_entity_poly.type
_entity_poly.pdbx_seq_one_letter_code
_entity_poly.pdbx_strand_id
1 'polypeptide(L)' 'MPRQPATIGGHLRKRRLQLRIFQAEAARRLGVSTVTLSRWECDKVQPTAPYHPRIIEYLGCDPFTRCTPEKA' A
#
# COMPACT_ATOMS: atom_id res chain seq x y z
N MET A 1 17.12 6.88 -5.89
CA MET A 1 15.66 7.03 -6.06
C MET A 1 15.09 5.72 -6.57
N PRO A 2 14.26 4.96 -5.82
CA PRO A 2 13.64 3.79 -6.43
C PRO A 2 12.55 4.26 -7.40
N ARG A 3 12.75 3.87 -8.66
CA ARG A 3 11.77 3.92 -9.75
C ARG A 3 10.53 3.17 -9.28
N GLN A 4 9.36 3.74 -9.58
CA GLN A 4 8.00 3.32 -9.21
C GLN A 4 7.88 1.94 -8.52
N PRO A 5 7.31 1.87 -7.31
CA PRO A 5 7.17 0.58 -6.62
C PRO A 5 6.37 -0.39 -7.49
N ALA A 6 6.95 -1.53 -7.86
CA ALA A 6 6.28 -2.56 -8.65
C ALA A 6 5.36 -3.45 -7.80
N THR A 7 5.42 -3.34 -6.47
CA THR A 7 4.74 -4.20 -5.51
C THR A 7 3.70 -3.43 -4.70
N ILE A 8 2.66 -4.13 -4.22
CA ILE A 8 1.62 -3.54 -3.36
C ILE A 8 2.25 -2.93 -2.10
N GLY A 9 3.22 -3.61 -1.48
CA GLY A 9 3.95 -3.10 -0.33
C GLY A 9 4.68 -1.81 -0.60
N GLY A 10 5.32 -1.71 -1.77
CA GLY A 10 5.97 -0.49 -2.21
C GLY A 10 4.99 0.68 -2.41
N HIS A 11 3.78 0.42 -2.94
CA HIS A 11 2.74 1.45 -3.08
C HIS A 11 2.28 1.96 -1.72
N LEU A 12 2.01 1.05 -0.77
CA LEU A 12 1.63 1.39 0.60
C LEU A 12 2.71 2.24 1.30
N ARG A 13 3.97 1.81 1.20
CA ARG A 13 5.12 2.53 1.76
C ARG A 13 5.29 3.90 1.13
N LYS A 14 5.17 4.01 -0.20
CA LYS A 14 5.23 5.29 -0.92
C LYS A 14 4.14 6.24 -0.44
N ARG A 15 2.89 5.77 -0.35
CA ARG A 15 1.76 6.58 0.11
C ARG A 15 1.96 7.05 1.56
N ARG A 16 2.43 6.17 2.44
CA ARG A 16 2.76 6.53 3.83
C ARG A 16 3.81 7.65 3.90
N LEU A 17 4.88 7.54 3.12
CA LEU A 17 5.94 8.55 3.07
C LEU A 17 5.46 9.86 2.45
N GLN A 18 4.60 9.82 1.43
CA GLN A 18 3.96 11.01 0.85
C GLN A 18 3.08 11.75 1.86
N LEU A 19 2.34 11.02 2.69
CA LEU A 19 1.52 11.58 3.75
C LEU A 19 2.34 12.02 4.98
N ARG A 20 3.64 11.69 5.04
CA ARG A 20 4.55 11.95 6.17
C ARG A 20 4.02 11.43 7.51
N ILE A 21 3.36 10.28 7.49
CA ILE A 21 2.81 9.63 8.70
C ILE A 21 3.63 8.40 9.12
N PHE A 22 3.57 8.07 10.41
CA PHE A 22 4.17 6.87 10.96
C PHE A 22 3.42 5.59 10.53
N GLN A 23 4.08 4.44 10.62
CA GLN A 23 3.43 3.15 10.35
C GLN A 23 2.23 2.90 11.27
N ALA A 24 2.28 3.33 12.54
CA ALA A 24 1.15 3.22 13.45
C ALA A 24 -0.10 3.94 12.95
N GLU A 25 0.08 5.15 12.41
CA GLU A 25 -1.01 5.96 11.88
C GLU A 25 -1.58 5.35 10.59
N ALA A 26 -0.71 4.93 9.67
CA ALA A 26 -1.13 4.26 8.44
C ALA A 26 -1.88 2.94 8.73
N ALA A 27 -1.42 2.17 9.73
CA ALA A 27 -2.07 0.93 10.13
C ALA A 27 -3.47 1.19 10.72
N ARG A 28 -3.62 2.25 11.52
CA ARG A 28 -4.92 2.70 12.04
C ARG A 28 -5.89 3.08 10.92
N ARG A 29 -5.41 3.81 9.90
CA ARG A 29 -6.22 4.17 8.72
C ARG A 29 -6.66 2.96 7.90
N LEU A 30 -5.80 1.95 7.78
CA LEU A 30 -6.11 0.68 7.10
C LEU A 30 -6.89 -0.30 8.00
N GLY A 31 -7.04 0.02 9.30
CA GLY A 31 -7.67 -0.84 10.30
C GLY A 31 -6.97 -2.19 10.45
N VAL A 32 -5.64 -2.20 10.42
CA VAL A 32 -4.78 -3.39 10.61
C VAL A 32 -3.77 -3.15 11.73
N SER A 33 -3.09 -4.21 12.18
CA SER A 33 -1.97 -4.06 13.10
C SER A 33 -0.76 -3.43 12.43
N THR A 34 0.08 -2.74 13.21
CA THR A 34 1.36 -2.19 12.72
C THR A 34 2.29 -3.26 12.16
N VAL A 35 2.27 -4.46 12.75
CA VAL A 35 3.02 -5.63 12.28
C VAL A 35 2.51 -6.09 10.92
N THR A 36 1.20 -6.15 10.73
CA THR A 36 0.57 -6.51 9.45
C THR A 36 0.98 -5.52 8.38
N LEU A 37 0.88 -4.21 8.65
CA LEU A 37 1.30 -3.18 7.70
C LEU A 37 2.80 -3.27 7.39
N SER A 38 3.65 -3.48 8.39
CA SER A 38 5.10 -3.62 8.19
C SER A 38 5.43 -4.81 7.29
N ARG A 39 4.75 -5.95 7.48
CA ARG A 39 4.91 -7.13 6.61
C ARG A 39 4.44 -6.86 5.18
N TRP A 40 3.35 -6.11 4.99
CA TRP A 40 2.90 -5.69 3.67
C TRP A 40 3.91 -4.76 3.01
N GLU A 41 4.37 -3.71 3.70
CA GLU A 41 5.36 -2.76 3.16
C GLU A 41 6.72 -3.39 2.82
N CYS A 42 7.06 -4.50 3.47
CA CYS A 42 8.26 -5.30 3.18
C CYS A 42 8.01 -6.42 2.15
N ASP A 43 6.82 -6.49 1.55
CA ASP A 43 6.40 -7.54 0.61
C ASP A 43 6.55 -8.97 1.17
N LYS A 44 6.53 -9.12 2.51
CA LYS A 44 6.61 -10.42 3.19
C LYS A 44 5.30 -11.17 3.15
N VAL A 45 4.18 -10.45 3.16
CA VAL A 45 2.83 -10.99 3.13
C VAL A 45 1.99 -10.12 2.22
N GLN A 46 1.14 -10.72 1.40
CA GLN A 46 0.20 -9.97 0.56
C GLN A 46 -1.12 -9.71 1.31
N PRO A 47 -1.76 -8.56 1.08
CA PRO A 47 -3.08 -8.28 1.64
C PRO A 47 -4.13 -9.25 1.09
N THR A 48 -4.94 -9.82 1.97
CA THR A 48 -6.07 -10.67 1.58
C THR A 48 -7.25 -9.82 1.06
N ALA A 49 -8.14 -10.44 0.28
CA ALA A 49 -9.28 -9.78 -0.37
C ALA A 49 -10.12 -8.84 0.54
N PRO A 50 -10.40 -9.16 1.82
CA PRO A 50 -11.15 -8.26 2.71
C PRO A 50 -10.50 -6.89 2.92
N TYR A 51 -9.17 -6.78 2.76
CA TYR A 51 -8.44 -5.52 2.94
C TYR A 51 -8.29 -4.72 1.64
N HIS A 52 -8.60 -5.31 0.48
CA HIS A 52 -8.49 -4.66 -0.82
C HIS A 52 -9.24 -3.33 -0.89
N PRO A 53 -10.54 -3.21 -0.52
CA PRO A 53 -11.25 -1.94 -0.61
C PRO A 53 -10.60 -0.83 0.23
N ARG A 54 -10.12 -1.16 1.43
CA ARG A 54 -9.42 -0.19 2.30
C ARG A 54 -8.08 0.26 1.72
N ILE A 55 -7.37 -0.65 1.06
CA ILE A 55 -6.11 -0.35 0.39
C ILE A 55 -6.36 0.54 -0.83
N ILE A 56 -7.39 0.26 -1.62
CA ILE A 56 -7.80 1.07 -2.76
C ILE A 56 -8.16 2.48 -2.29
N GLU A 57 -8.95 2.61 -1.23
CA GLU A 57 -9.31 3.91 -0.64
C GLU A 57 -8.07 4.67 -0.12
N TYR A 58 -7.17 3.97 0.58
CA TYR A 58 -5.94 4.57 1.12
C TYR A 58 -4.99 5.08 0.02
N LEU A 59 -4.86 4.31 -1.07
CA LEU A 59 -4.00 4.64 -2.20
C LEU A 59 -4.67 5.62 -3.18
N GLY A 60 -6.00 5.63 -3.26
CA GLY A 60 -6.78 6.37 -4.26
C GLY A 60 -6.74 5.74 -5.65
N CYS A 61 -6.19 4.52 -5.79
CA CYS A 61 -6.14 3.76 -7.02
C CYS A 61 -6.13 2.27 -6.69
N ASP A 62 -6.48 1.44 -7.66
CA ASP A 62 -6.45 -0.01 -7.50
C ASP A 62 -5.06 -0.59 -7.80
N PRO A 63 -4.31 -1.09 -6.80
CA PRO A 63 -3.00 -1.71 -7.03
C PRO A 63 -3.10 -3.20 -7.41
N PHE A 64 -4.28 -3.81 -7.34
CA PHE A 64 -4.53 -5.23 -7.63
C PHE A 64 -4.98 -5.45 -9.07
N THR A 65 -5.76 -4.51 -9.61
CA THR A 65 -5.97 -4.43 -11.05
C THR A 65 -4.66 -3.99 -11.68
N ARG A 66 -4.15 -4.78 -12.63
CA ARG A 66 -2.93 -4.50 -13.40
C ARG A 66 -2.98 -3.05 -13.84
N CYS A 67 -2.23 -2.19 -13.14
CA CYS A 67 -2.00 -0.80 -13.50
C CYS A 67 -1.22 -0.88 -14.81
N THR A 68 -1.97 -1.00 -15.90
CA THR A 68 -1.43 -0.91 -17.23
C THR A 68 -0.90 0.51 -17.30
N PRO A 69 0.37 0.72 -17.66
CA PRO A 69 0.76 2.05 -18.07
C PRO A 69 -0.13 2.34 -19.28
N GLU A 70 -1.17 3.14 -19.10
CA GLU A 70 -1.75 3.92 -20.18
C GLU A 70 -0.59 4.77 -20.70
N LYS A 71 0.14 4.19 -21.66
CA LYS A 71 1.16 4.87 -22.43
C LYS A 71 0.42 5.83 -23.36
N ALA A 72 0.79 7.10 -23.23
CA ALA A 72 0.89 8.15 -24.25
C ALA A 72 -0.35 8.45 -25.10
#